data_AF-A0A653W4E1-F1
#
_entry.id   AF-A0A653W4E1-F1
#
_cell.length_a   1.000
_cell.length_b   1.000
_cell.length_c   1.000
_cell.angle_alpha   90.00
_cell.angle_beta   90.00
_cell.angle_gamma   90.00
#
_symmetry.space_group_name_H-M   'P 1'
#
loop_
_entity.id
_entity.type
_entity.pdbx_description
1 polymer ?
#
loop_
_entity_poly.entity_id
_entity_poly.type
_entity_poly.pdbx_seq_one_letter_code
_entity_poly.pdbx_strand_id
1 'polypeptide(L)'
;MYQHILIAHDLRDTADMALCRAAQLAQQHGARLTLLHVLTPGQSAEQQEKVRQTLDQSLTRYAPPGSELRVLAGKPSDVVLQEVQSSGCDLLVLGGHQQRHDLFSGTSLDRIARRCTVPMLLVARNDSTPYQRAIAAIDFSLCACSALGKAYRLLPSEAELHAIHVFEPDKGTAKQVAEQLQMQQGLIAQLLHDETQHLPPHGPTISHEVLQGGILRSLQEQIKSRRSDLLVLGSHGRSAFSQALLGSLAQHFLHKAPCDVFVVR
;
A
#
# COMPACT_ATOMS: atom_id res chain seq x y z
N MET A 1 1.88 12.37 -9.25
CA MET A 1 3.24 12.06 -8.79
C MET A 1 3.30 12.36 -7.31
N TYR A 2 4.00 11.55 -6.55
CA TYR A 2 4.19 11.75 -5.10
C TYR A 2 5.27 12.79 -4.86
N GLN A 3 5.04 13.71 -3.94
CA GLN A 3 5.94 14.83 -3.66
C GLN A 3 6.63 14.69 -2.31
N HIS A 4 6.00 14.00 -1.35
CA HIS A 4 6.56 13.84 -0.02
C HIS A 4 6.20 12.48 0.58
N ILE A 5 7.21 11.64 0.72
CA ILE A 5 7.11 10.30 1.27
C ILE A 5 7.55 10.33 2.74
N LEU A 6 6.71 9.80 3.61
CA LEU A 6 7.00 9.58 5.03
C LEU A 6 7.21 8.08 5.27
N ILE A 7 8.35 7.68 5.82
CA ILE A 7 8.63 6.30 6.26
C ILE A 7 8.64 6.25 7.79
N ALA A 8 7.80 5.40 8.39
CA ALA A 8 7.90 5.11 9.82
C ALA A 8 8.86 3.95 10.08
N HIS A 9 9.93 4.22 10.82
CA HIS A 9 11.00 3.27 11.09
C HIS A 9 10.96 2.77 12.53
N ASP A 10 10.94 1.46 12.73
CA ASP A 10 10.84 0.83 14.06
C ASP A 10 12.16 0.20 14.55
N LEU A 11 13.27 0.48 13.87
CA LEU A 11 14.64 0.00 14.13
C LEU A 11 14.84 -1.52 13.93
N ARG A 12 13.86 -2.21 13.34
CA ARG A 12 14.01 -3.61 12.94
C ARG A 12 14.51 -3.68 11.49
N ASP A 13 15.09 -4.82 11.11
CA ASP A 13 15.59 -5.03 9.74
C ASP A 13 14.51 -4.84 8.67
N THR A 14 13.25 -5.18 9.01
CA THR A 14 12.10 -4.95 8.12
C THR A 14 11.83 -3.46 7.83
N ALA A 15 12.28 -2.56 8.71
CA ALA A 15 12.18 -1.13 8.49
C ALA A 15 13.27 -0.58 7.57
N ASP A 16 14.48 -1.17 7.57
CA ASP A 16 15.52 -0.85 6.59
C ASP A 16 15.05 -1.25 5.17
N MET A 17 14.37 -2.40 5.03
CA MET A 17 13.74 -2.80 3.76
C MET A 17 12.72 -1.76 3.28
N ALA A 18 11.87 -1.28 4.19
CA ALA A 18 10.88 -0.25 3.89
C ALA A 18 11.52 1.10 3.56
N LEU A 19 12.62 1.45 4.23
CA LEU A 19 13.43 2.63 3.92
C LEU A 19 14.04 2.55 2.52
N CYS A 20 14.59 1.40 2.13
CA CYS A 20 15.12 1.18 0.78
C CYS A 20 14.05 1.36 -0.29
N ARG A 21 12.84 0.82 -0.06
CA ARG A 21 11.69 1.01 -0.95
C ARG A 21 11.24 2.47 -1.00
N ALA A 22 11.13 3.14 0.15
CA ALA A 22 10.76 4.55 0.23
C ALA A 22 11.77 5.45 -0.49
N ALA A 23 13.07 5.16 -0.34
CA ALA A 23 14.15 5.85 -1.04
C ALA A 23 14.09 5.64 -2.56
N GLN A 24 13.84 4.41 -3.02
CA GLN A 24 13.66 4.16 -4.45
C GLN A 24 12.46 4.94 -5.01
N LEU A 25 11.32 4.94 -4.32
CA LEU A 25 10.14 5.71 -4.75
C LEU A 25 10.42 7.21 -4.72
N ALA A 26 11.15 7.70 -3.72
CA ALA A 26 11.54 9.10 -3.65
C ALA A 26 12.41 9.50 -4.84
N GLN A 27 13.39 8.67 -5.21
CA GLN A 27 14.20 8.91 -6.41
C GLN A 27 13.39 8.84 -7.70
N GLN A 28 12.47 7.87 -7.82
CA GLN A 28 11.62 7.72 -9.00
C GLN A 28 10.73 8.94 -9.23
N HIS A 29 10.17 9.51 -8.16
CA HIS A 29 9.23 10.64 -8.23
C HIS A 29 9.89 12.01 -8.02
N GLY A 30 11.19 12.06 -7.71
CA GLY A 30 11.85 13.29 -7.24
C GLY A 30 11.26 13.83 -5.94
N ALA A 31 10.72 12.95 -5.10
CA ALA A 31 9.99 13.31 -3.89
C ALA A 31 10.94 13.60 -2.72
N ARG A 32 10.52 14.47 -1.80
CA ARG A 32 11.14 14.57 -0.48
C ARG A 32 10.90 13.27 0.29
N LEU A 33 11.90 12.82 1.04
CA LEU A 33 11.77 11.68 1.95
C LEU A 33 12.01 12.12 3.40
N THR A 34 11.09 11.76 4.29
CA THR A 34 11.22 11.96 5.73
C THR A 34 11.18 10.61 6.43
N LEU A 35 12.22 10.30 7.21
CA LEU A 35 12.26 9.15 8.11
C LEU A 35 11.78 9.58 9.50
N LEU A 36 10.66 9.01 9.93
CA LEU A 36 10.11 9.19 11.25
C LEU A 36 10.40 7.99 12.14
N HIS A 37 10.98 8.23 13.31
CA HIS A 37 11.04 7.26 14.39
C HIS A 37 10.31 7.80 15.63
N VAL A 38 9.60 6.92 16.33
CA VAL A 38 8.87 7.26 17.56
C VAL A 38 9.56 6.61 18.76
N LEU A 39 10.11 7.43 19.65
CA LEU A 39 10.75 7.01 20.89
C LEU A 39 9.71 6.53 21.91
N THR A 40 10.02 5.41 22.54
CA THR A 40 9.25 4.88 23.66
C THR A 40 9.55 5.70 24.93
N PRO A 41 8.54 6.04 25.75
CA PRO A 41 8.76 6.73 27.02
C PRO A 41 9.74 5.96 27.94
N GLY A 42 10.58 6.70 28.66
CA GLY A 42 11.50 6.13 29.66
C GLY A 42 12.93 5.82 29.16
N GLN A 43 13.24 6.12 27.90
CA GLN A 43 14.62 6.01 27.38
C GLN A 43 15.51 7.14 27.89
N SER A 44 16.75 6.82 28.26
CA SER A 44 17.75 7.82 28.69
C SER A 44 18.26 8.67 27.52
N ALA A 45 18.84 9.84 27.81
CA ALA A 45 19.42 10.71 26.77
C ALA A 45 20.50 9.99 25.93
N GLU A 46 21.32 9.13 26.56
CA GLU A 46 22.33 8.32 25.87
C GLU A 46 21.71 7.30 24.91
N GLN A 47 20.60 6.66 25.30
CA GLN A 47 19.87 5.74 24.43
C GLN A 47 19.23 6.46 23.24
N GLN A 48 18.67 7.65 23.47
CA GLN A 48 18.07 8.47 22.41
C GLN A 48 19.13 8.91 21.38
N GLU A 49 20.30 9.32 21.83
CA GLU A 49 21.40 9.70 20.95
C GLU A 49 21.90 8.50 20.13
N LYS A 50 22.03 7.32 20.76
CA LYS A 50 22.40 6.09 20.05
C LYS A 50 21.38 5.72 18.97
N VAL A 51 20.09 5.81 19.27
CA VAL A 51 19.01 5.58 18.29
C VAL A 51 19.11 6.55 17.13
N ARG A 52 19.31 7.84 17.41
CA ARG A 52 19.47 8.88 16.38
C ARG A 52 20.67 8.59 15.48
N GLN A 53 21.81 8.20 16.04
CA GLN A 53 23.01 7.83 15.27
C GLN A 53 22.77 6.62 14.37
N THR A 54 22.10 5.58 14.87
CA THR A 54 21.74 4.41 14.06
C THR A 54 20.83 4.79 12.88
N LEU A 55 19.81 5.61 13.13
CA LEU A 55 18.90 6.08 12.08
C LEU A 55 19.59 6.96 11.05
N ASP A 56 20.49 7.84 11.49
CA ASP A 56 21.28 8.71 10.60
C ASP A 56 22.21 7.89 9.69
N GLN A 57 22.79 6.81 10.22
CA GLN A 57 23.56 5.85 9.42
C GLN A 57 22.70 5.12 8.39
N SER A 58 21.51 4.63 8.77
CA SER A 58 20.57 4.01 7.82
C SER A 58 20.12 5.00 6.75
N LEU A 59 19.81 6.24 7.13
CA LEU A 59 19.41 7.29 6.19
C LEU A 59 20.55 7.61 5.21
N THR A 60 21.78 7.80 5.71
CA THR A 60 22.96 8.05 4.86
C THR A 60 23.24 6.90 3.91
N ARG A 61 23.00 5.66 4.34
CA ARG A 61 23.26 4.46 3.53
C ARG A 61 22.22 4.26 2.44
N TYR A 62 20.94 4.46 2.73
CA TYR A 62 19.87 4.00 1.86
C TYR A 62 19.06 5.13 1.20
N ALA A 63 19.01 6.31 1.81
CA ALA A 63 18.15 7.41 1.36
C ALA A 63 18.90 8.40 0.44
N PRO A 64 18.18 9.07 -0.48
CA PRO A 64 18.78 10.12 -1.30
C PRO A 64 19.25 11.32 -0.45
N PRO A 65 20.25 12.09 -0.92
CA PRO A 65 20.68 13.32 -0.25
C PRO A 65 19.52 14.29 -0.04
N GLY A 66 19.48 14.95 1.12
CA GLY A 66 18.41 15.89 1.50
C GLY A 66 17.19 15.24 2.17
N SER A 67 17.26 13.94 2.46
CA SER A 67 16.26 13.25 3.28
C SER A 67 16.31 13.73 4.74
N GLU A 68 15.16 13.86 5.39
CA GLU A 68 15.04 14.41 6.75
C GLU A 68 14.85 13.29 7.79
N LEU A 69 15.56 13.38 8.93
CA LEU A 69 15.35 12.52 10.09
C LEU A 69 14.50 13.23 11.15
N ARG A 70 13.34 12.67 11.49
CA ARG A 70 12.48 13.11 12.59
C ARG A 70 12.41 12.05 13.67
N VAL A 71 12.75 12.43 14.90
CA VAL A 71 12.66 11.58 16.07
C VAL A 71 11.73 12.25 17.07
N LEU A 72 10.56 11.65 17.31
CA LEU A 72 9.52 12.21 18.16
C LEU A 72 9.20 11.27 19.32
N ALA A 73 8.78 11.79 20.47
CA ALA A 73 8.36 10.95 21.60
C ALA A 73 6.85 10.80 21.63
N GLY A 74 6.34 9.59 21.91
CA GLY A 74 4.90 9.38 22.11
C GLY A 74 4.44 7.96 21.82
N LYS A 75 3.13 7.81 21.57
CA LYS A 75 2.54 6.55 21.12
C LYS A 75 2.76 6.41 19.61
N PRO A 76 3.41 5.35 19.11
CA PRO A 76 3.83 5.24 17.70
C PRO A 76 2.73 5.54 16.69
N SER A 77 1.57 4.90 16.82
CA SER A 77 0.46 5.07 15.88
C SER A 77 -0.16 6.47 15.93
N ASP A 78 -0.24 7.10 17.11
CA ASP A 78 -0.80 8.45 17.23
C ASP A 78 0.17 9.49 16.66
N VAL A 79 1.49 9.35 16.91
CA VAL A 79 2.54 10.23 16.37
C VAL A 79 2.65 10.10 14.86
N VAL A 80 2.64 8.88 14.31
CA VAL A 80 2.65 8.67 12.85
C VAL A 80 1.44 9.33 12.19
N LEU A 81 0.24 9.15 12.75
CA LEU A 81 -0.97 9.77 12.20
C LEU A 81 -0.94 11.30 12.28
N GLN A 82 -0.40 11.85 13.37
CA GLN A 82 -0.21 13.29 13.52
C GLN A 82 0.78 13.83 12.48
N GLU A 83 1.89 13.14 12.27
CA GLU A 83 2.90 13.54 11.30
C GLU A 83 2.39 13.45 9.85
N VAL A 84 1.56 12.45 9.54
CA VAL A 84 0.86 12.36 8.25
C VAL A 84 0.00 13.60 7.99
N GLN A 85 -0.64 14.14 9.03
CA GLN A 85 -1.51 15.32 8.91
C GLN A 85 -0.73 16.64 8.88
N SER A 86 0.38 16.75 9.62
CA SER A 86 1.12 18.00 9.78
C SER A 86 2.20 18.23 8.72
N SER A 87 2.79 17.15 8.19
CA SER A 87 3.99 17.22 7.33
C SER A 87 3.67 17.43 5.84
N GLY A 88 2.38 17.32 5.48
CA GLY A 88 1.94 17.35 4.08
C GLY A 88 2.48 16.21 3.24
N CYS A 89 2.87 15.08 3.85
CA CYS A 89 3.22 13.88 3.09
C CYS A 89 2.00 13.39 2.30
N ASP A 90 2.26 12.80 1.13
CA ASP A 90 1.23 12.23 0.26
C ASP A 90 1.38 10.71 0.10
N LEU A 91 2.36 10.10 0.76
CA LEU A 91 2.54 8.65 0.88
C LEU A 91 3.14 8.29 2.25
N LEU A 92 2.52 7.35 2.96
CA LEU A 92 3.09 6.71 4.15
C LEU A 92 3.65 5.34 3.77
N VAL A 93 4.91 5.07 4.10
CA VAL A 93 5.56 3.78 3.93
C VAL A 93 5.80 3.15 5.30
N LEU A 94 5.53 1.85 5.42
CA LEU A 94 5.69 1.06 6.64
C LEU A 94 6.38 -0.28 6.33
N GLY A 95 7.19 -0.78 7.25
CA GLY A 95 7.72 -2.15 7.19
C GLY A 95 6.65 -3.19 7.48
N GLY A 96 6.56 -4.21 6.63
CA GLY A 96 5.75 -5.40 6.83
C GLY A 96 6.40 -6.34 7.83
N HIS A 97 5.60 -6.88 8.76
CA HIS A 97 6.09 -7.82 9.77
C HIS A 97 5.89 -9.26 9.29
N GLN A 98 6.99 -9.97 8.98
CA GLN A 98 6.92 -11.39 8.55
C GLN A 98 7.10 -12.40 9.71
N GLN A 99 7.60 -11.96 10.87
CA GLN A 99 7.86 -12.83 12.02
C GLN A 99 6.61 -12.98 12.91
N ARG A 100 6.21 -14.24 13.16
CA ARG A 100 5.00 -14.64 13.92
C ARG A 100 5.09 -14.40 15.43
N HIS A 101 6.23 -13.96 15.94
CA HIS A 101 6.49 -13.83 17.37
C HIS A 101 7.22 -12.52 17.62
N ASP A 102 6.49 -11.41 17.65
CA ASP A 102 6.90 -10.27 18.48
C ASP A 102 5.74 -9.29 18.70
N LEU A 103 5.79 -8.65 19.87
CA LEU A 103 4.72 -7.94 20.57
C LEU A 103 4.23 -6.63 19.90
N PHE A 104 4.39 -6.45 18.59
CA PHE A 104 3.60 -5.47 17.85
C PHE A 104 2.27 -6.09 17.47
N SER A 105 1.36 -6.07 18.44
CA SER A 105 -0.06 -6.28 18.22
C SER A 105 -0.48 -5.52 16.95
N GLY A 106 -1.07 -6.20 15.98
CA GLY A 106 -1.60 -5.60 14.75
C GLY A 106 -2.52 -4.40 14.98
N THR A 107 -2.87 -4.07 16.22
CA THR A 107 -3.51 -2.82 16.65
C THR A 107 -2.81 -1.54 16.17
N SER A 108 -1.48 -1.45 16.08
CA SER A 108 -0.84 -0.21 15.59
C SER A 108 -1.00 -0.05 14.08
N LEU A 109 -0.72 -1.10 13.30
CA LEU A 109 -0.94 -1.12 11.85
C LEU A 109 -2.42 -0.94 11.52
N ASP A 110 -3.31 -1.66 12.19
CA ASP A 110 -4.76 -1.55 12.00
C ASP A 110 -5.27 -0.15 12.38
N ARG A 111 -4.74 0.46 13.45
CA ARG A 111 -5.11 1.83 13.84
C ARG A 111 -4.66 2.84 12.79
N ILE A 112 -3.42 2.71 12.30
CA ILE A 112 -2.90 3.56 11.23
C ILE A 112 -3.75 3.37 9.96
N ALA A 113 -3.96 2.14 9.50
CA ALA A 113 -4.73 1.83 8.30
C ALA A 113 -6.18 2.37 8.35
N ARG A 114 -6.81 2.39 9.53
CA ARG A 114 -8.16 2.95 9.72
C ARG A 114 -8.22 4.47 9.67
N ARG A 115 -7.13 5.18 10.01
CA ARG A 115 -7.13 6.64 10.22
C ARG A 115 -6.19 7.41 9.29
N CYS A 116 -5.30 6.73 8.58
CA CYS A 116 -4.32 7.33 7.68
C CYS A 116 -5.03 7.97 6.48
N THR A 117 -4.93 9.27 6.31
CA THR A 117 -5.64 10.02 5.26
C THR A 117 -4.94 9.98 3.91
N VAL A 118 -3.73 9.44 3.85
CA VAL A 118 -2.92 9.32 2.63
C VAL A 118 -2.76 7.84 2.27
N PRO A 119 -2.42 7.52 1.01
CA PRO A 119 -2.04 6.17 0.63
C PRO A 119 -0.97 5.60 1.55
N MET A 120 -1.12 4.31 1.87
CA MET A 120 -0.22 3.58 2.75
C MET A 120 0.39 2.41 1.98
N LEU A 121 1.72 2.32 1.97
CA LEU A 121 2.48 1.23 1.41
C LEU A 121 3.09 0.38 2.52
N LEU A 122 2.70 -0.89 2.60
CA LEU A 122 3.32 -1.89 3.46
C LEU A 122 4.35 -2.68 2.66
N VAL A 123 5.62 -2.59 3.06
CA VAL A 123 6.75 -3.22 2.36
C VAL A 123 7.01 -4.60 2.95
N ALA A 124 6.75 -5.64 2.17
CA ALA A 124 6.97 -7.03 2.54
C ALA A 124 8.06 -7.71 1.70
N ARG A 125 8.49 -7.11 0.57
CA ARG A 125 9.53 -7.63 -0.31
C ARG A 125 10.92 -7.13 0.11
N ASN A 126 11.91 -8.02 0.10
CA ASN A 126 13.33 -7.67 0.27
C ASN A 126 13.97 -7.35 -1.08
N ASP A 127 13.38 -6.38 -1.76
CA ASP A 127 13.79 -5.90 -3.07
C ASP A 127 13.27 -4.48 -3.24
N SER A 128 14.15 -3.55 -3.61
CA SER A 128 13.83 -2.15 -3.83
C SER A 128 13.80 -1.75 -5.31
N THR A 129 13.97 -2.69 -6.25
CA THR A 129 13.85 -2.38 -7.69
C THR A 129 12.46 -1.83 -8.03
N PRO A 130 12.33 -0.93 -9.02
CA PRO A 130 11.04 -0.39 -9.44
C PRO A 130 10.02 -1.49 -9.70
N TYR A 131 8.78 -1.28 -9.25
CA TYR A 131 7.70 -2.25 -9.45
C TYR A 131 7.49 -2.52 -10.94
N GLN A 132 7.39 -3.78 -11.32
CA GLN A 132 7.13 -4.19 -12.70
C GLN A 132 5.68 -4.63 -12.87
N ARG A 133 5.11 -5.30 -11.87
CA ARG A 133 3.75 -5.85 -11.96
C ARG A 133 2.94 -5.59 -10.71
N ALA A 134 1.79 -4.94 -10.88
CA ALA A 134 0.84 -4.68 -9.82
C ALA A 134 -0.53 -5.31 -10.14
N ILE A 135 -1.22 -5.78 -9.10
CA ILE A 135 -2.62 -6.19 -9.18
C ILE A 135 -3.46 -5.19 -8.39
N ALA A 136 -4.54 -4.68 -8.98
CA ALA A 136 -5.54 -3.88 -8.27
C ALA A 136 -6.84 -4.66 -8.10
N ALA A 137 -7.31 -4.82 -6.86
CA ALA A 137 -8.62 -5.42 -6.61
C ALA A 137 -9.73 -4.38 -6.80
N ILE A 138 -10.65 -4.64 -7.72
CA ILE A 138 -11.74 -3.75 -8.09
C ILE A 138 -13.07 -4.35 -7.66
N ASP A 139 -13.84 -3.60 -6.89
CA ASP A 139 -15.21 -3.94 -6.46
C ASP A 139 -16.24 -2.88 -6.86
N PHE A 140 -15.89 -1.99 -7.80
CA PHE A 140 -16.69 -0.83 -8.24
C PHE A 140 -16.94 0.23 -7.14
N SER A 141 -16.27 0.16 -5.99
CA SER A 141 -16.32 1.23 -5.00
C SER A 141 -15.41 2.40 -5.41
N LEU A 142 -15.77 3.60 -4.97
CA LEU A 142 -14.93 4.80 -5.15
C LEU A 142 -13.54 4.63 -4.53
N CYS A 143 -13.46 3.88 -3.42
CA CYS A 143 -12.20 3.59 -2.74
C CYS A 143 -11.28 2.73 -3.63
N ALA A 144 -11.83 1.72 -4.32
CA ALA A 144 -11.08 0.90 -5.28
C ALA A 144 -10.64 1.70 -6.52
N CYS A 145 -11.48 2.57 -7.07
CA CYS A 145 -11.09 3.47 -8.17
C CYS A 145 -9.98 4.44 -7.75
N SER A 146 -10.11 5.06 -6.57
CA SER A 146 -9.07 5.89 -5.96
C SER A 146 -7.77 5.11 -5.80
N ALA A 147 -7.84 3.86 -5.34
CA ALA A 147 -6.67 2.98 -5.22
C ALA A 147 -5.99 2.73 -6.57
N LEU A 148 -6.76 2.39 -7.60
CA LEU A 148 -6.28 2.19 -8.96
C LEU A 148 -5.55 3.45 -9.47
N GLY A 149 -6.19 4.62 -9.40
CA GLY A 149 -5.63 5.86 -9.92
C GLY A 149 -4.40 6.34 -9.15
N LYS A 150 -4.32 6.08 -7.84
CA LYS A 150 -3.12 6.40 -7.04
C LYS A 150 -1.98 5.41 -7.33
N ALA A 151 -2.30 4.12 -7.50
CA ALA A 151 -1.30 3.13 -7.91
C ALA A 151 -0.75 3.42 -9.32
N TYR A 152 -1.59 3.84 -10.26
CA TYR A 152 -1.14 4.27 -11.59
C TYR A 152 -0.08 5.38 -11.50
N ARG A 153 -0.27 6.33 -10.59
CA ARG A 153 0.68 7.44 -10.36
C ARG A 153 1.90 7.02 -9.54
N LEU A 154 1.88 5.87 -8.88
CA LEU A 154 3.01 5.33 -8.11
C LEU A 154 3.96 4.54 -9.01
N LEU A 155 3.40 3.78 -9.95
CA LEU A 155 4.11 2.85 -10.81
C LEU A 155 4.89 3.57 -11.93
N PRO A 156 6.04 3.03 -12.37
CA PRO A 156 6.75 3.54 -13.54
C PRO A 156 5.99 3.22 -14.84
N SER A 157 6.37 3.88 -15.94
CA SER A 157 5.74 3.73 -17.27
C SER A 157 5.86 2.31 -17.84
N GLU A 158 6.94 1.62 -17.51
CA GLU A 158 7.24 0.27 -18.01
C GLU A 158 6.48 -0.82 -17.25
N ALA A 159 5.80 -0.47 -16.15
CA ALA A 159 5.08 -1.43 -15.34
C ALA A 159 3.73 -1.83 -15.95
N GLU A 160 3.20 -2.94 -15.45
CA GLU A 160 1.85 -3.42 -15.72
C GLU A 160 0.97 -3.26 -14.48
N LEU A 161 -0.21 -2.68 -14.66
CA LEU A 161 -1.25 -2.58 -13.66
C LEU A 161 -2.46 -3.42 -14.10
N HIS A 162 -2.64 -4.57 -13.46
CA HIS A 162 -3.71 -5.51 -13.79
C HIS A 162 -4.88 -5.39 -12.81
N ALA A 163 -6.00 -4.86 -13.29
CA ALA A 163 -7.22 -4.69 -12.52
C ALA A 163 -8.05 -5.98 -12.50
N ILE A 164 -8.31 -6.53 -11.32
CA ILE A 164 -9.04 -7.78 -11.15
C ILE A 164 -10.35 -7.48 -10.42
N HIS A 165 -11.46 -7.81 -11.07
CA HIS A 165 -12.74 -7.94 -10.40
C HIS A 165 -13.04 -9.42 -10.16
N VAL A 166 -13.42 -9.77 -8.94
CA VAL A 166 -13.85 -11.14 -8.61
C VAL A 166 -15.32 -11.08 -8.24
N PHE A 167 -16.12 -11.92 -8.90
CA PHE A 167 -17.54 -12.07 -8.59
C PHE A 167 -17.87 -13.54 -8.32
N GLU A 168 -18.87 -13.74 -7.45
CA GLU A 168 -19.48 -15.04 -7.24
C GLU A 168 -20.84 -15.01 -7.97
N PRO A 169 -21.03 -15.85 -9.01
CA PRO A 169 -22.30 -15.88 -9.73
C PRO A 169 -23.42 -16.38 -8.83
N ASP A 170 -24.63 -15.85 -9.03
CA ASP A 170 -25.82 -16.40 -8.40
C ASP A 170 -26.09 -17.83 -8.89
N LYS A 171 -26.86 -18.60 -8.12
CA LYS A 171 -27.32 -19.92 -8.55
C LYS A 171 -28.13 -19.79 -9.86
N GLY A 172 -27.72 -20.51 -10.89
CA GLY A 172 -28.38 -20.48 -12.20
C GLY A 172 -27.85 -21.53 -13.17
N THR A 173 -28.43 -21.56 -14.36
CA THR A 173 -27.95 -22.37 -15.49
C THR A 173 -26.60 -21.85 -16.00
N ALA A 174 -25.83 -22.69 -16.70
CA ALA A 174 -24.56 -22.29 -17.30
C ALA A 174 -24.69 -21.07 -18.23
N LYS A 175 -25.83 -20.94 -18.94
CA LYS A 175 -26.12 -19.78 -19.79
C LYS A 175 -26.27 -18.49 -18.96
N GLN A 176 -27.02 -18.55 -17.86
CA GLN A 176 -27.21 -17.38 -16.98
C GLN A 176 -25.90 -16.94 -16.33
N VAL A 177 -25.05 -17.89 -15.90
CA VAL A 177 -23.72 -17.57 -15.36
C VAL A 177 -22.83 -16.91 -16.42
N ALA A 178 -22.89 -17.38 -17.67
CA ALA A 178 -22.14 -16.76 -18.78
C ALA A 178 -22.64 -15.32 -19.08
N GLU A 179 -23.95 -15.09 -19.06
CA GLU A 179 -24.55 -13.75 -19.21
C GLU A 179 -24.12 -12.80 -18.07
N GLN A 180 -24.07 -13.29 -16.83
CA GLN A 180 -23.55 -12.52 -15.69
C GLN A 180 -22.06 -12.18 -15.86
N LEU A 181 -21.24 -13.15 -16.26
CA LEU A 181 -19.82 -12.91 -16.53
C LEU A 181 -19.64 -11.83 -17.61
N GLN A 182 -20.37 -11.93 -18.72
CA GLN A 182 -20.29 -10.96 -19.81
C GLN A 182 -20.70 -9.55 -19.33
N MET A 183 -21.74 -9.45 -18.49
CA MET A 183 -22.13 -8.19 -17.87
C MET A 183 -21.00 -7.61 -17.01
N GLN A 184 -20.40 -8.40 -16.12
CA GLN A 184 -19.30 -7.95 -15.27
C GLN A 184 -18.07 -7.51 -16.08
N GLN A 185 -17.75 -8.22 -17.17
CA GLN A 185 -16.69 -7.85 -18.11
C GLN A 185 -16.96 -6.49 -18.77
N GLY A 186 -18.20 -6.23 -19.19
CA GLY A 186 -18.59 -4.93 -19.72
C GLY A 186 -18.45 -3.80 -18.69
N LEU A 187 -18.89 -4.05 -17.46
CA LEU A 187 -18.83 -3.05 -16.38
C LEU A 187 -17.40 -2.65 -16.03
N ILE A 188 -16.48 -3.60 -15.85
CA ILE A 188 -15.08 -3.26 -15.53
C ILE A 188 -14.39 -2.60 -16.71
N ALA A 189 -14.68 -3.00 -17.95
CA ALA A 189 -14.12 -2.39 -19.14
C ALA A 189 -14.54 -0.91 -19.26
N GLN A 190 -15.82 -0.62 -19.02
CA GLN A 190 -16.33 0.74 -19.00
C GLN A 190 -15.72 1.56 -17.85
N LEU A 191 -15.69 1.02 -16.63
CA LEU A 191 -15.07 1.70 -15.49
C LEU A 191 -13.63 2.08 -15.79
N LEU A 192 -12.83 1.16 -16.33
CA LEU A 192 -11.44 1.47 -16.66
C LEU A 192 -11.31 2.47 -17.78
N HIS A 193 -12.16 2.38 -18.81
CA HIS A 193 -12.19 3.40 -19.85
C HIS A 193 -12.39 4.79 -19.23
N ASP A 194 -13.39 4.97 -18.38
CA ASP A 194 -13.71 6.24 -17.73
C ASP A 194 -12.58 6.71 -16.80
N GLU A 195 -12.01 5.81 -15.99
CA GLU A 195 -10.89 6.14 -15.10
C GLU A 195 -9.65 6.57 -15.90
N THR A 196 -9.31 5.85 -16.99
CA THR A 196 -8.12 6.18 -17.80
C THR A 196 -8.17 7.56 -18.45
N GLN A 197 -9.36 8.11 -18.72
CA GLN A 197 -9.50 9.48 -19.24
C GLN A 197 -8.99 10.54 -18.25
N HIS A 198 -8.94 10.22 -16.95
CA HIS A 198 -8.51 11.12 -15.88
C HIS A 198 -7.08 10.85 -15.40
N LEU A 199 -6.41 9.85 -15.99
CA LEU A 199 -5.04 9.49 -15.65
C LEU A 199 -4.04 10.27 -16.51
N PRO A 200 -2.83 10.54 -15.97
CA PRO A 200 -1.79 11.18 -16.76
C PRO A 200 -1.41 10.30 -17.97
N PRO A 201 -0.98 10.90 -19.10
CA PRO A 201 -0.73 10.17 -20.35
C PRO A 201 0.48 9.22 -20.28
N HIS A 202 1.37 9.42 -19.30
CA HIS A 202 2.53 8.58 -19.06
C HIS A 202 2.34 7.81 -17.76
N GLY A 203 2.27 6.49 -17.86
CA GLY A 203 2.13 5.60 -16.73
C GLY A 203 2.07 4.13 -17.19
N PRO A 204 1.80 3.20 -16.27
CA PRO A 204 1.85 1.77 -16.55
C PRO A 204 0.82 1.35 -17.58
N THR A 205 1.07 0.21 -18.22
CA THR A 205 0.06 -0.44 -19.08
C THR A 205 -1.06 -1.00 -18.20
N ILE A 206 -2.30 -0.56 -18.41
CA ILE A 206 -3.47 -1.08 -17.69
C ILE A 206 -4.13 -2.20 -18.47
N SER A 207 -4.43 -3.30 -17.78
CA SER A 207 -5.25 -4.40 -18.30
C SER A 207 -6.27 -4.84 -17.24
N HIS A 208 -7.23 -5.66 -17.63
CA HIS A 208 -8.24 -6.15 -16.69
C HIS A 208 -8.70 -7.58 -16.92
N GLU A 209 -9.23 -8.19 -15.86
CA GLU A 209 -9.78 -9.53 -15.88
C GLU A 209 -10.94 -9.63 -14.87
N VAL A 210 -11.94 -10.44 -15.23
CA VAL A 210 -13.03 -10.83 -14.33
C VAL A 210 -12.86 -12.30 -13.99
N LEU A 211 -12.74 -12.58 -12.69
CA LEU A 211 -12.59 -13.94 -12.16
C LEU A 211 -13.86 -14.38 -11.46
N GLN A 212 -14.14 -15.69 -11.53
CA GLN A 212 -15.21 -16.32 -10.78
C GLN A 212 -14.67 -16.95 -9.50
N GLY A 213 -15.37 -16.75 -8.38
CA GLY A 213 -15.11 -17.43 -7.11
C GLY A 213 -14.77 -16.49 -5.96
N GLY A 214 -14.10 -17.02 -4.94
CA GLY A 214 -13.81 -16.27 -3.72
C GLY A 214 -12.63 -15.30 -3.89
N ILE A 215 -12.88 -14.01 -3.66
CA ILE A 215 -11.92 -12.89 -3.81
C ILE A 215 -10.53 -13.18 -3.23
N LEU A 216 -10.46 -13.71 -2.00
CA LEU A 216 -9.18 -14.00 -1.33
C LEU A 216 -8.35 -15.03 -2.09
N ARG A 217 -9.00 -16.14 -2.49
CA ARG A 217 -8.33 -17.24 -3.20
C ARG A 217 -7.88 -16.76 -4.58
N SER A 218 -8.76 -16.11 -5.33
CA SER A 218 -8.47 -15.62 -6.67
C SER A 218 -7.30 -14.63 -6.67
N LEU A 219 -7.27 -13.68 -5.74
CA LEU A 219 -6.14 -12.74 -5.64
C LEU A 219 -4.83 -13.44 -5.26
N GLN A 220 -4.84 -14.38 -4.33
CA GLN A 220 -3.63 -15.13 -3.97
C GLN A 220 -3.07 -15.95 -5.14
N GLU A 221 -3.94 -16.61 -5.91
CA GLU A 221 -3.56 -17.37 -7.11
C GLU A 221 -2.98 -16.43 -8.19
N GLN A 222 -3.56 -15.25 -8.37
CA GLN A 222 -3.11 -14.26 -9.35
C GLN A 222 -1.79 -13.61 -8.97
N ILE A 223 -1.61 -13.22 -7.71
CA ILE A 223 -0.32 -12.69 -7.19
C ILE A 223 0.80 -13.70 -7.43
N LYS A 224 0.54 -14.99 -7.16
CA LYS A 224 1.53 -16.05 -7.33
C LYS A 224 1.82 -16.32 -8.80
N SER A 225 0.80 -16.50 -9.64
CA SER A 225 0.96 -16.85 -11.06
C SER A 225 1.59 -15.73 -11.87
N ARG A 226 1.20 -14.48 -11.63
CA ARG A 226 1.77 -13.30 -12.28
C ARG A 226 3.07 -12.81 -11.64
N ARG A 227 3.47 -13.38 -10.49
CA ARG A 227 4.60 -12.93 -9.67
C ARG A 227 4.52 -11.42 -9.40
N SER A 228 3.36 -10.98 -8.93
CA SER A 228 3.09 -9.56 -8.71
C SER A 228 3.94 -9.01 -7.57
N ASP A 229 4.46 -7.82 -7.78
CA ASP A 229 5.34 -7.13 -6.84
C ASP A 229 4.52 -6.28 -5.84
N LEU A 230 3.34 -5.83 -6.28
CA LEU A 230 2.46 -4.93 -5.55
C LEU A 230 0.99 -5.39 -5.64
N LEU A 231 0.32 -5.46 -4.50
CA LEU A 231 -1.13 -5.61 -4.39
C LEU A 231 -1.75 -4.26 -3.99
N VAL A 232 -2.67 -3.76 -4.81
CA VAL A 232 -3.37 -2.49 -4.65
C VAL A 232 -4.80 -2.75 -4.18
N LEU A 233 -5.17 -2.14 -3.06
CA LEU A 233 -6.47 -2.33 -2.42
C LEU A 233 -7.09 -0.98 -2.02
N GLY A 234 -8.41 -0.88 -2.20
CA GLY A 234 -9.19 0.06 -1.41
C GLY A 234 -9.19 -0.37 0.06
N SER A 235 -9.14 0.60 0.97
CA SER A 235 -9.20 0.37 2.42
C SER A 235 -10.53 -0.22 2.87
N HIS A 236 -11.59 0.00 2.10
CA HIS A 236 -12.91 -0.54 2.33
C HIS A 236 -13.62 -0.72 0.97
N GLY A 237 -14.64 -1.57 0.95
CA GLY A 237 -15.41 -1.88 -0.24
C GLY A 237 -16.88 -1.50 -0.11
N ARG A 238 -17.70 -1.94 -1.06
CA ARG A 238 -19.13 -1.59 -1.14
C ARG A 238 -19.96 -1.95 0.10
N SER A 239 -19.60 -3.00 0.84
CA SER A 239 -20.34 -3.49 2.01
C SER A 239 -19.95 -2.81 3.33
N ALA A 240 -18.90 -1.98 3.34
CA ALA A 240 -18.43 -1.29 4.53
C ALA A 240 -19.28 -0.02 4.77
N PHE A 241 -20.44 -0.19 5.42
CA PHE A 241 -21.36 0.91 5.76
C PHE A 241 -20.77 1.98 6.69
N SER A 242 -19.55 1.77 7.22
CA SER A 242 -18.84 2.76 8.04
C SER A 242 -17.54 3.17 7.37
N GLN A 243 -17.42 4.47 7.06
CA GLN A 243 -16.16 5.08 6.61
C GLN A 243 -15.03 4.90 7.63
N ALA A 244 -15.28 4.50 8.88
CA ALA A 244 -14.25 4.29 9.89
C ALA A 244 -13.67 2.86 9.93
N LEU A 245 -14.23 1.91 9.16
CA LEU A 245 -13.80 0.50 9.19
C LEU A 245 -12.81 0.19 8.07
N LEU A 246 -11.83 -0.64 8.40
CA LEU A 246 -10.95 -1.29 7.42
C LEU A 246 -11.68 -2.54 6.91
N GLY A 247 -11.79 -2.68 5.59
CA GLY A 247 -12.39 -3.83 4.94
C GLY A 247 -11.62 -5.11 5.25
N SER A 248 -12.32 -6.24 5.30
CA SER A 248 -11.74 -7.55 5.63
C SER A 248 -10.60 -7.95 4.69
N LEU A 249 -10.70 -7.58 3.41
CA LEU A 249 -9.67 -7.84 2.40
C LEU A 249 -8.37 -7.07 2.69
N ALA A 250 -8.47 -5.76 2.91
CA ALA A 250 -7.32 -4.92 3.26
C ALA A 250 -6.69 -5.38 4.57
N GLN A 251 -7.51 -5.66 5.59
CA GLN A 251 -7.02 -6.20 6.87
C GLN A 251 -6.29 -7.53 6.68
N HIS A 252 -6.85 -8.45 5.90
CA HIS A 252 -6.21 -9.74 5.64
C HIS A 252 -4.81 -9.58 5.04
N PHE A 253 -4.68 -8.79 3.96
CA PHE A 253 -3.42 -8.63 3.25
C PHE A 253 -2.41 -7.74 3.99
N LEU A 254 -2.84 -6.80 4.82
CA LEU A 254 -1.92 -6.06 5.70
C LEU A 254 -1.28 -6.97 6.76
N HIS A 255 -1.97 -8.01 7.21
CA HIS A 255 -1.41 -8.97 8.18
C HIS A 255 -0.70 -10.15 7.51
N LYS A 256 -1.07 -10.48 6.26
CA LYS A 256 -0.52 -11.61 5.51
C LYS A 256 -0.14 -11.17 4.10
N ALA A 257 0.80 -10.24 4.02
CA ALA A 257 1.27 -9.64 2.78
C ALA A 257 2.08 -10.66 1.96
N PRO A 258 1.60 -11.13 0.78
CA PRO A 258 2.36 -12.02 -0.09
C PRO A 258 3.39 -11.28 -0.95
N CYS A 259 3.22 -9.97 -1.09
CA CYS A 259 4.05 -9.00 -1.78
C CYS A 259 3.81 -7.63 -1.11
N ASP A 260 4.34 -6.53 -1.64
CA ASP A 260 4.06 -5.21 -1.06
C ASP A 260 2.56 -4.89 -1.20
N VAL A 261 1.97 -4.23 -0.20
CA VAL A 261 0.53 -3.94 -0.17
C VAL A 261 0.30 -2.45 -0.11
N PHE A 262 -0.35 -1.91 -1.13
CA PHE A 262 -0.70 -0.51 -1.27
C PHE A 262 -2.19 -0.30 -1.00
N VAL A 263 -2.50 0.38 0.10
CA VAL A 263 -3.86 0.62 0.57
C VAL A 263 -4.21 2.08 0.45
N VAL A 264 -5.37 2.36 -0.16
CA VAL A 264 -5.86 3.72 -0.37
C VAL A 264 -7.24 3.87 0.27
N ARG A 265 -7.48 5.03 0.88
CA ARG A 265 -8.80 5.42 1.39
C ARG A 265 -9.58 6.24 0.38
#